data_AF-A0A7R9M056-F1
#
_entry.id   AF-A0A7R9M056-F1
#
_cell.length_a   1.000
_cell.length_b   1.000
_cell.length_c   1.000
_cell.angle_alpha   90.00
_cell.angle_beta   90.00
_cell.angle_gamma   90.00
#
_symmetry.space_group_name_H-M   'P 1'
#
loop_
_entity.id
_entity.type
_entity.pdbx_description
1 polymer ?
#
loop_
_entity_poly.entity_id
_entity_poly.type
_entity_poly.pdbx_seq_one_letter_code
_entity_poly.pdbx_strand_id
1 'polypeptide(L)'
;MIEEIASNQYLEYGSHKDALYGTKIDTIRQIIASNRTPILDVEPQALKVLRTREFSPFVVYIAAPNAINIEDRDGSLQRLTRESLLLQNIYKHFFDFSVINNDIEETVKL
;
A
#
# COMPACT_ATOMS: atom_id res chain seq x y z
N MET A 1 18.40 11.53 10.49
CA MET A 1 17.51 10.37 10.21
C MET A 1 16.87 9.82 11.47
N ILE A 2 17.61 9.33 12.48
CA ILE A 2 17.01 8.75 13.71
C ILE A 2 16.17 9.78 14.49
N GLU A 3 16.64 11.02 14.62
CA GLU A 3 15.88 12.11 15.27
C GLU A 3 14.63 12.53 14.48
N GLU A 4 14.69 12.45 13.15
CA GLU A 4 13.58 12.75 12.25
C GLU A 4 12.50 11.65 12.33
N ILE A 5 12.92 10.39 12.47
CA ILE A 5 12.01 9.26 12.75
C ILE A 5 11.31 9.46 14.08
N ALA A 6 12.06 9.80 15.13
CA ALA A 6 11.51 10.05 16.47
C ALA A 6 10.52 11.23 16.52
N SER A 7 10.57 12.14 15.54
CA SER A 7 9.68 13.29 15.41
C SER A 7 8.51 13.07 14.43
N ASN A 8 8.21 11.81 14.07
CA ASN A 8 7.12 11.44 13.17
C ASN A 8 7.19 12.10 11.77
N GLN A 9 8.40 12.35 11.26
CA GLN A 9 8.60 12.95 9.93
C GLN A 9 8.60 11.92 8.79
N TYR A 10 8.58 10.62 9.13
CA TYR A 10 8.52 9.51 8.20
C TYR A 10 7.15 8.85 8.27
N LEU A 11 6.58 8.58 7.10
CA LEU A 11 5.38 7.77 6.97
C LEU A 11 5.70 6.31 7.33
N GLU A 12 6.84 5.83 6.83
CA GLU A 12 7.38 4.50 7.07
C GLU A 12 8.90 4.56 7.09
N TYR A 13 9.52 3.65 7.85
CA TYR A 13 10.95 3.48 7.88
C TYR A 13 11.31 2.03 8.20
N GLY A 14 12.46 1.58 7.73
CA GLY A 14 12.94 0.23 7.94
C GLY A 14 14.42 0.11 7.58
N SER A 15 15.07 -0.95 8.06
CA SER A 15 16.46 -1.23 7.74
C SER A 15 16.59 -2.40 6.77
N HIS A 16 17.52 -2.29 5.83
CA HIS A 16 17.88 -3.35 4.92
C HIS A 16 19.38 -3.28 4.62
N LYS A 17 20.11 -4.39 4.85
CA LYS A 17 21.58 -4.49 4.63
C LYS A 17 22.36 -3.32 5.26
N ASP A 18 22.14 -3.09 6.56
CA ASP A 18 22.77 -2.02 7.36
C ASP A 18 22.50 -0.58 6.91
N ALA A 19 21.65 -0.39 5.90
CA ALA A 19 21.15 0.91 5.48
C ALA A 19 19.72 1.13 5.99
N LEU A 20 19.41 2.37 6.34
CA LEU A 20 18.08 2.79 6.78
C LEU A 20 17.35 3.46 5.61
N TYR A 21 16.12 3.04 5.36
CA TYR A 21 15.24 3.56 4.32
C TYR A 21 13.96 4.09 4.95
N GLY A 22 13.28 4.96 4.22
CA GLY A 22 11.96 5.42 4.65
C GLY A 22 11.35 6.43 3.70
N THR A 23 10.04 6.56 3.81
CA THR A 23 9.23 7.49 3.02
C THR A 23 9.00 8.75 3.86
N LYS A 24 9.69 9.84 3.54
CA LYS A 24 9.49 11.13 4.23
C LYS A 24 8.15 11.76 3.84
N ILE A 25 7.42 12.25 4.83
CA ILE A 25 6.15 12.97 4.60
C ILE A 25 6.40 14.24 3.78
N ASP A 26 7.50 14.95 4.04
CA ASP A 26 7.83 16.16 3.30
C ASP A 26 8.11 15.90 1.82
N THR A 27 8.64 14.74 1.45
CA THR A 27 8.80 14.37 0.04
C THR A 27 7.44 14.23 -0.64
N ILE A 28 6.45 13.64 0.03
CA ILE A 28 5.08 13.53 -0.48
C ILE A 28 4.50 14.93 -0.70
N ARG A 29 4.65 15.84 0.28
CA ARG A 29 4.22 17.24 0.17
C ARG A 29 4.88 17.95 -1.01
N GLN A 30 6.18 17.78 -1.20
CA GLN A 30 6.92 18.41 -2.30
C GLN A 30 6.43 17.92 -3.66
N ILE A 31 6.14 16.62 -3.81
CA ILE A 31 5.60 16.06 -5.06
C ILE A 31 4.22 16.66 -5.35
N ILE A 32 3.33 16.72 -4.35
CA ILE A 32 2.01 17.35 -4.48
C ILE A 32 2.14 18.83 -4.87
N ALA A 33 3.02 19.57 -4.19
CA ALA A 33 3.28 20.99 -4.48
C ALA A 33 3.86 21.21 -5.89
N SER A 34 4.49 20.20 -6.49
CA SER A 34 4.95 20.22 -7.89
C SER A 34 3.85 19.86 -8.91
N ASN A 35 2.57 19.83 -8.49
CA ASN A 35 1.42 19.41 -9.28
C ASN A 35 1.56 17.99 -9.86
N ARG A 36 2.15 17.08 -9.09
CA ARG A 36 2.28 15.66 -9.44
C ARG A 36 1.56 14.81 -8.40
N THR A 37 1.06 13.67 -8.84
CA THR A 37 0.43 12.68 -7.96
C THR A 37 1.48 11.66 -7.52
N PRO A 38 1.84 11.59 -6.22
CA PRO A 38 2.70 10.53 -5.73
C PRO A 38 1.97 9.18 -5.78
N ILE A 39 2.65 8.16 -6.31
CA ILE A 39 2.21 6.77 -6.18
C ILE A 39 2.97 6.18 -5.00
N LEU A 40 2.23 5.67 -4.02
CA LEU A 40 2.77 5.19 -2.77
C LEU A 40 2.43 3.71 -2.61
N ASP A 41 3.46 2.89 -2.45
CA ASP A 41 3.35 1.49 -2.02
C ASP A 41 3.73 1.46 -0.54
N VAL A 42 2.71 1.37 0.33
CA VAL A 42 2.84 1.53 1.79
C VAL A 42 1.95 0.52 2.50
N GLU A 43 2.32 0.17 3.73
CA GLU A 43 1.52 -0.68 4.60
C GLU A 43 0.19 0.01 4.99
N PRO A 44 -0.90 -0.74 5.20
CA PRO A 44 -2.21 -0.16 5.52
C PRO A 44 -2.23 0.74 6.76
N GLN A 45 -1.28 0.57 7.68
CA GLN A 45 -1.16 1.41 8.88
C GLN A 45 -0.85 2.87 8.54
N ALA A 46 -0.10 3.11 7.44
CA ALA A 46 0.23 4.44 6.94
C ALA A 46 -1.01 5.25 6.54
N LEU A 47 -2.11 4.58 6.18
CA LEU A 47 -3.38 5.23 5.80
C LEU A 47 -3.96 6.07 6.94
N LYS A 48 -3.64 5.77 8.21
CA LYS A 48 -4.07 6.60 9.36
C LYS A 48 -3.47 8.01 9.32
N VAL A 49 -2.27 8.14 8.77
CA VAL A 49 -1.58 9.42 8.59
C VAL A 49 -2.01 10.08 7.29
N LEU A 50 -2.18 9.29 6.23
CA LEU A 50 -2.52 9.81 4.90
C LEU A 50 -3.99 10.22 4.76
N ARG A 51 -4.96 9.62 5.47
CA ARG A 51 -6.40 9.90 5.32
C ARG A 51 -6.82 11.22 5.98
N THR A 52 -6.20 12.31 5.56
CA THR A 52 -6.47 13.70 5.98
C THR A 52 -6.78 14.55 4.75
N ARG A 53 -7.30 15.76 4.95
CA ARG A 53 -7.55 16.70 3.84
C ARG A 53 -6.29 17.14 3.11
N GLU A 54 -5.14 17.07 3.78
CA GLU A 54 -3.85 17.49 3.22
C GLU A 54 -3.41 16.59 2.07
N PHE A 55 -3.50 15.27 2.26
CA PHE A 55 -3.06 14.29 1.27
C PHE A 55 -4.23 13.72 0.46
N SER A 56 -5.41 13.61 1.07
CA SER A 56 -6.66 13.09 0.46
C SER A 56 -6.42 11.90 -0.49
N PRO A 57 -5.79 10.81 -0.01
CA PRO A 57 -5.31 9.73 -0.86
C PRO A 57 -6.49 9.00 -1.50
N PHE A 58 -6.30 8.57 -2.75
CA PHE A 58 -7.15 7.59 -3.40
C PHE A 58 -6.55 6.19 -3.20
N VAL A 59 -7.21 5.36 -2.41
CA VAL A 59 -6.68 4.07 -1.96
C VAL A 59 -7.25 2.96 -2.82
N VAL A 60 -6.39 2.32 -3.60
CA VAL A 60 -6.73 1.15 -4.42
C VAL A 60 -6.27 -0.10 -3.68
N TYR A 61 -7.21 -0.98 -3.35
CA TYR A 61 -6.91 -2.31 -2.83
C TYR A 61 -6.86 -3.33 -3.96
N ILE A 62 -5.77 -4.10 -4.00
CA ILE A 62 -5.59 -5.18 -4.97
C ILE A 62 -5.83 -6.50 -4.24
N ALA A 63 -6.98 -7.11 -4.51
CA ALA A 63 -7.37 -8.40 -3.97
C ALA A 63 -6.62 -9.55 -4.66
N ALA A 64 -6.40 -10.62 -3.90
CA ALA A 64 -5.89 -11.87 -4.42
C ALA A 64 -6.74 -12.40 -5.58
N PRO A 65 -6.14 -13.10 -6.56
CA PRO A 65 -6.89 -13.78 -7.62
C PRO A 65 -7.88 -14.78 -7.03
N ASN A 66 -8.95 -15.04 -7.76
CA ASN A 66 -9.84 -16.16 -7.46
C ASN A 66 -9.09 -17.48 -7.69
N ALA A 67 -8.83 -18.24 -6.63
CA ALA A 67 -8.07 -19.49 -6.66
C ALA A 67 -8.79 -20.67 -7.36
N ILE A 68 -9.79 -20.41 -8.20
CA ILE A 68 -10.71 -21.43 -8.75
C ILE A 68 -9.98 -22.40 -9.70
N ASN A 69 -8.86 -21.99 -10.34
CA ASN A 69 -8.18 -22.80 -11.37
C ASN A 69 -6.64 -22.76 -11.32
N ILE A 70 -6.03 -22.34 -10.21
CA ILE A 70 -4.56 -22.25 -10.13
C ILE A 70 -4.04 -23.43 -9.28
N GLU A 71 -3.16 -24.25 -9.86
CA GLU A 71 -2.45 -25.30 -9.10
C GLU A 71 -1.54 -24.66 -8.05
N ASP A 72 -1.98 -24.66 -6.79
CA ASP A 72 -1.21 -24.16 -5.66
C ASP A 72 -0.19 -25.22 -5.18
N ARG A 73 0.91 -25.36 -5.92
CA ARG A 73 1.92 -26.41 -5.67
C ARG A 73 2.66 -26.26 -4.35
N ASP A 74 2.75 -25.03 -3.80
CA ASP A 74 3.55 -24.69 -2.63
C ASP A 74 2.77 -23.99 -1.49
N GLY A 75 1.44 -23.92 -1.63
CA GLY A 75 0.55 -23.26 -0.67
C GLY A 75 0.67 -21.72 -0.68
N SER A 76 1.45 -21.13 -1.60
CA SER A 76 1.67 -19.68 -1.64
C SER A 76 0.39 -18.93 -1.99
N LEU A 77 -0.45 -19.50 -2.86
CA LEU A 77 -1.69 -18.87 -3.27
C LEU A 77 -2.72 -18.86 -2.14
N GLN A 78 -2.80 -19.95 -1.37
CA GLN A 78 -3.63 -20.01 -0.16
C GLN A 78 -3.19 -18.98 0.89
N ARG A 79 -1.88 -18.83 1.11
CA ARG A 79 -1.34 -17.81 2.03
C ARG A 79 -1.71 -16.40 1.57
N LEU A 80 -1.47 -16.09 0.30
CA LEU A 80 -1.79 -14.80 -0.30
C LEU A 80 -3.30 -14.51 -0.24
N THR A 81 -4.16 -15.48 -0.53
CA THR A 81 -5.62 -15.34 -0.43
C THR A 81 -6.05 -15.03 1.00
N ARG A 82 -5.46 -15.71 1.99
CA ARG A 82 -5.75 -15.49 3.40
C ARG A 82 -5.29 -14.11 3.86
N GLU A 83 -4.08 -13.69 3.53
CA GLU A 83 -3.54 -12.37 3.85
C GLU A 83 -4.39 -11.26 3.22
N SER A 84 -4.76 -11.44 1.95
CA SER A 84 -5.63 -10.53 1.22
C SER A 84 -6.99 -10.35 1.93
N LEU A 85 -7.63 -11.46 2.34
CA LEU A 85 -8.91 -11.40 3.06
C LEU A 85 -8.79 -10.75 4.45
N LEU A 86 -7.70 -11.01 5.17
CA LEU A 86 -7.43 -10.37 6.46
C LEU A 86 -7.28 -8.86 6.30
N LEU A 87 -6.49 -8.44 5.32
CA LEU A 87 -6.27 -7.03 5.00
C LEU A 87 -7.59 -6.34 4.63
N GLN A 88 -8.41 -6.99 3.80
CA GLN A 88 -9.74 -6.48 3.45
C GLN A 88 -10.65 -6.36 4.68
N ASN A 89 -10.73 -7.39 5.52
CA ASN A 89 -11.61 -7.36 6.69
C ASN A 89 -11.28 -6.21 7.66
N ILE A 90 -9.99 -5.94 7.85
CA ILE A 90 -9.51 -4.91 8.78
C ILE A 90 -9.60 -3.51 8.16
N TYR A 91 -9.17 -3.35 6.90
CA TYR A 91 -8.90 -2.04 6.31
C TYR A 91 -9.89 -1.62 5.21
N LYS A 92 -10.91 -2.41 4.87
CA LYS A 92 -11.88 -2.08 3.79
C LYS A 92 -12.47 -0.67 3.85
N HIS A 93 -12.61 -0.11 5.05
CA HIS A 93 -13.17 1.21 5.27
C HIS A 93 -12.26 2.36 4.80
N PHE A 94 -10.99 2.06 4.50
CA PHE A 94 -10.06 3.00 3.89
C PHE A 94 -10.04 2.93 2.36
N PHE A 95 -10.57 1.87 1.74
CA PHE A 95 -10.45 1.67 0.30
C PHE A 95 -11.47 2.51 -0.46
N ASP A 96 -11.01 3.20 -1.49
CA ASP A 96 -11.89 3.93 -2.42
C ASP A 96 -12.23 3.06 -3.63
N PHE A 97 -11.34 2.14 -3.99
CA PHE A 97 -11.53 1.20 -5.09
C PHE A 97 -10.91 -0.15 -4.76
N SER A 98 -11.44 -1.21 -5.36
CA SER A 98 -10.94 -2.57 -5.17
C SER A 98 -10.90 -3.30 -6.51
N VAL A 99 -9.75 -3.88 -6.82
CA VAL A 99 -9.53 -4.67 -8.05
C VAL A 99 -9.12 -6.07 -7.68
N ILE A 100 -9.65 -7.07 -8.38
CA ILE A 100 -9.25 -8.47 -8.20
C ILE A 100 -8.18 -8.79 -9.24
N ASN A 101 -7.00 -9.19 -8.77
CA ASN A 101 -5.85 -9.47 -9.64
C ASN A 101 -5.97 -10.84 -10.34
N ASN A 102 -6.99 -11.02 -11.17
CA ASN A 102 -7.18 -12.25 -11.96
C ASN A 102 -6.35 -12.22 -13.24
N ASP A 103 -6.33 -11.07 -13.93
CA ASP A 103 -5.61 -10.85 -15.18
C ASP A 103 -5.03 -9.42 -15.19
N ILE A 104 -3.73 -9.30 -15.47
CA ILE A 104 -3.00 -8.03 -15.47
C ILE A 104 -3.47 -7.13 -16.62
N GLU A 105 -3.71 -7.68 -17.81
CA GLU A 105 -4.14 -6.89 -18.97
C GLU A 105 -5.53 -6.31 -18.79
N GLU A 106 -6.42 -7.02 -18.10
CA GLU A 106 -7.73 -6.51 -17.72
C GLU A 106 -7.61 -5.46 -16.61
N THR A 107 -6.82 -5.76 -15.58
CA THR A 107 -6.65 -4.90 -14.40
C THR A 107 -6.07 -3.53 -14.76
N VAL A 108 -5.12 -3.45 -15.68
CA VAL A 108 -4.47 -2.18 -16.09
C VAL A 108 -5.38 -1.30 -16.96
N LYS A 109 -6.48 -1.83 -17.49
CA LYS A 109 -7.44 -1.08 -18.34
C LYS A 109 -8.55 -0.38 -17.55
N LEU A 110 -8.69 -0.67 -16.26
CA LEU A 110 -9.68 -0.08 -15.34
C LEU A 110 -9.30 1.35 -14.95
#